data_AF-A0A496NBS7-F1
#
_entry.id   AF-A0A496NBS7-F1
#
_cell.length_a   1.000
_cell.length_b   1.000
_cell.length_c   1.000
_cell.angle_alpha   90.00
_cell.angle_beta   90.00
_cell.angle_gamma   90.00
#
_symmetry.space_group_name_H-M   'P 1'
#
loop_
_entity.id
_entity.type
_entity.pdbx_description
1 polymer ?
#
loop_
_entity_poly.entity_id
_entity_poly.type
_entity_poly.pdbx_seq_one_letter_code
_entity_poly.pdbx_strand_id
1 'polypeptide(L)'
;MANLALFDLDMTLLNVDSDHSWGEFLCQNDLVDKDYYKQMNDKFYQDYIAGVLDATEYNEFVAKFLKTKTLSELAIYQQNYLETWIKPNIRPLGLKQINSHKQNGDTV
;
A
#
# COMPACT_ATOMS: atom_id res chain seq x y z
N MET A 1 31.75 1.31 9.72
CA MET A 1 30.91 2.51 9.52
C MET A 1 29.50 2.00 9.27
N ALA A 2 28.50 2.57 9.92
CA ALA A 2 27.10 2.24 9.66
C ALA A 2 26.71 2.79 8.27
N ASN A 3 26.02 2.00 7.45
CA ASN A 3 25.48 2.45 6.18
C ASN A 3 24.00 2.84 6.31
N LEU A 4 23.46 3.48 5.27
CA LEU A 4 22.02 3.68 5.09
C LEU A 4 21.52 2.67 4.04
N ALA A 5 20.50 1.89 4.39
CA ALA A 5 19.84 0.94 3.50
C ALA A 5 18.39 1.38 3.27
N LEU A 6 18.04 1.69 2.01
CA LEU A 6 16.69 2.10 1.64
C LEU A 6 15.97 0.95 0.93
N PHE A 7 14.75 0.65 1.37
CA PHE A 7 13.90 -0.36 0.77
C PHE A 7 12.64 0.30 0.25
N ASP A 8 12.36 0.04 -1.02
CA ASP A 8 11.02 0.22 -1.55
C ASP A 8 10.06 -0.84 -0.96
N LEU A 9 8.76 -0.60 -1.03
CA LEU A 9 7.75 -1.46 -0.41
C LEU A 9 7.11 -2.41 -1.42
N ASP A 10 6.36 -1.86 -2.36
CA ASP A 10 5.53 -2.61 -3.30
C ASP A 10 6.40 -3.30 -4.34
N MET A 11 6.08 -4.55 -4.63
CA MET A 11 6.91 -5.41 -5.50
C MET A 11 8.39 -5.54 -5.08
N THR A 12 8.76 -5.06 -3.89
CA THR A 12 10.10 -5.15 -3.30
C THR A 12 10.07 -5.96 -2.01
N LEU A 13 9.40 -5.46 -0.97
CA LEU A 13 9.16 -6.15 0.31
C LEU A 13 7.82 -6.90 0.33
N LEU A 14 6.88 -6.52 -0.55
CA LEU A 14 5.58 -7.15 -0.72
C LEU A 14 5.47 -7.80 -2.11
N ASN A 15 4.65 -8.85 -2.21
CA ASN A 15 4.27 -9.48 -3.49
C ASN A 15 3.06 -8.81 -4.16
N VAL A 16 2.64 -7.66 -3.66
CA VAL A 16 1.45 -6.94 -4.10
C VAL A 16 1.78 -5.45 -4.19
N ASP A 17 0.96 -4.73 -4.93
CA ASP A 17 0.86 -3.28 -4.89
C ASP A 17 -0.12 -2.90 -3.77
N SER A 18 0.40 -2.30 -2.71
CA SER A 18 -0.36 -2.04 -1.49
C SER A 18 -1.37 -0.91 -1.61
N ASP A 19 -1.27 -0.02 -2.62
CA ASP A 19 -2.30 0.98 -2.86
C ASP A 19 -3.42 0.43 -3.73
N HIS A 20 -3.08 -0.24 -4.84
CA HIS A 20 -4.10 -0.85 -5.70
C HIS A 20 -4.92 -1.90 -4.93
N SER A 21 -4.28 -2.75 -4.13
CA SER A 21 -5.00 -3.74 -3.31
C SER A 21 -5.77 -3.13 -2.14
N TRP A 22 -5.42 -1.93 -1.67
CA TRP A 22 -6.24 -1.18 -0.73
C TRP A 22 -7.57 -0.75 -1.38
N GLY A 23 -7.53 -0.27 -2.63
CA GLY A 23 -8.74 0.03 -3.39
C GLY A 23 -9.64 -1.18 -3.60
N GLU A 24 -9.06 -2.36 -3.86
CA GLU A 24 -9.80 -3.62 -3.93
C GLU A 24 -10.42 -4.01 -2.58
N PHE A 25 -9.68 -3.85 -1.48
CA PHE A 25 -10.19 -4.08 -0.13
C PHE A 25 -11.41 -3.19 0.19
N LEU A 26 -11.36 -1.90 -0.16
CA LEU A 26 -12.48 -0.99 0.04
C LEU A 26 -13.72 -1.44 -0.74
N CYS A 27 -13.54 -1.87 -1.99
CA CYS A 27 -14.59 -2.41 -2.83
C CYS A 27 -15.18 -3.72 -2.28
N GLN A 28 -14.35 -4.62 -1.74
CA GLN A 28 -14.79 -5.91 -1.21
C GLN A 28 -15.58 -5.78 0.10
N ASN A 29 -15.34 -4.72 0.87
CA ASN A 29 -16.01 -4.47 2.15
C ASN A 29 -17.17 -3.46 2.03
N ASP A 30 -17.63 -3.15 0.81
CA ASP A 30 -18.72 -2.20 0.52
C ASP A 30 -18.51 -0.81 1.18
N LEU A 31 -17.25 -0.37 1.26
CA LEU A 31 -16.86 0.89 1.90
C LEU A 31 -16.91 2.10 0.95
N VAL A 32 -17.04 1.82 -0.35
CA VAL A 32 -17.06 2.78 -1.46
C VAL A 32 -18.02 2.28 -2.55
N ASP A 33 -18.36 3.16 -3.50
CA ASP A 33 -19.04 2.73 -4.73
C ASP A 33 -18.11 1.80 -5.53
N LYS A 34 -18.43 0.52 -5.56
CA LYS A 34 -17.55 -0.53 -6.09
C LYS A 34 -17.23 -0.34 -7.57
N ASP A 35 -18.20 0.05 -8.39
CA ASP A 35 -18.02 0.16 -9.83
C ASP A 35 -17.14 1.36 -10.16
N TYR A 36 -17.44 2.52 -9.57
CA TYR A 36 -16.64 3.73 -9.74
C TYR A 36 -15.22 3.54 -9.19
N TYR A 37 -15.11 3.03 -7.97
CA TYR A 37 -13.81 2.96 -7.29
C TYR A 37 -12.89 1.95 -7.97
N LYS A 38 -13.40 0.78 -8.39
CA LYS A 38 -12.60 -0.19 -9.15
C LYS A 38 -12.09 0.41 -10.46
N GLN A 39 -12.96 1.09 -11.22
CA GLN A 39 -12.56 1.71 -12.49
C GLN A 39 -11.44 2.74 -12.30
N MET A 40 -11.56 3.60 -11.28
CA MET A 40 -10.55 4.62 -11.00
C MET A 40 -9.24 3.99 -10.47
N ASN A 41 -9.33 3.00 -9.59
CA ASN A 41 -8.19 2.27 -9.06
C ASN A 41 -7.38 1.59 -10.18
N ASP A 42 -8.07 0.90 -11.10
CA ASP A 42 -7.43 0.27 -12.26
C ASP A 42 -6.82 1.32 -13.20
N LYS A 43 -7.51 2.45 -13.43
CA LYS A 43 -6.97 3.54 -14.25
C LYS A 43 -5.67 4.09 -13.66
N PHE A 44 -5.65 4.44 -12.38
CA PHE A 44 -4.45 5.01 -11.74
C PHE A 44 -3.30 4.00 -11.71
N TYR A 45 -3.59 2.72 -11.50
CA TYR A 45 -2.57 1.67 -11.61
C TYR A 45 -1.96 1.58 -13.02
N GLN A 46 -2.78 1.67 -14.08
CA GLN A 46 -2.27 1.71 -15.45
C GLN A 46 -1.47 3.00 -15.75
N ASP A 47 -1.92 4.15 -15.26
CA ASP A 47 -1.18 5.41 -15.42
C ASP A 47 0.17 5.36 -14.69
N TYR A 48 0.24 4.69 -13.53
CA TYR A 48 1.48 4.43 -12.81
C TYR A 48 2.44 3.56 -13.63
N ILE A 49 1.96 2.42 -14.15
CA ILE A 49 2.76 1.53 -15.01
C ILE A 49 3.27 2.28 -16.25
N ALA A 50 2.44 3.15 -16.83
CA ALA A 50 2.79 3.94 -18.00
C ALA A 50 3.71 5.15 -17.68
N GLY A 51 3.95 5.45 -16.40
CA GLY A 51 4.77 6.58 -15.96
C GLY A 51 4.13 7.95 -16.21
N VAL A 52 2.80 8.02 -16.34
CA VAL A 52 2.03 9.24 -16.64
C VAL A 52 1.04 9.62 -15.54
N LEU A 53 1.13 8.95 -14.38
CA LEU A 53 0.27 9.20 -13.22
C LEU A 53 0.39 10.66 -12.75
N ASP A 54 -0.74 11.36 -12.70
CA ASP A 54 -0.83 12.61 -11.96
C ASP A 54 -0.96 12.29 -10.46
N ALA A 55 0.13 12.54 -9.73
CA ALA A 55 0.19 12.28 -8.30
C ALA A 55 -0.81 13.11 -7.49
N THR A 56 -1.22 14.29 -7.96
CA THR A 56 -2.19 15.14 -7.27
C THR A 56 -3.58 14.55 -7.40
N GLU A 57 -4.02 14.24 -8.62
CA GLU A 57 -5.35 13.65 -8.87
C GLU A 57 -5.51 12.31 -8.15
N TYR A 58 -4.46 11.49 -8.16
CA TYR A 58 -4.43 10.22 -7.45
C TYR A 58 -4.53 10.38 -5.93
N ASN A 59 -3.73 11.26 -5.32
CA ASN A 59 -3.79 11.49 -3.88
C ASN A 59 -5.15 12.07 -3.45
N GLU A 60 -5.77 12.94 -4.25
CA GLU A 60 -7.13 13.42 -4.01
C GLU A 60 -8.16 12.28 -4.07
N PHE A 61 -8.02 11.35 -5.02
CA PHE A 61 -8.87 10.16 -5.11
C PHE A 61 -8.76 9.28 -3.86
N VAL A 62 -7.55 8.95 -3.42
CA VAL A 62 -7.32 8.15 -2.20
C VAL A 62 -7.88 8.89 -0.96
N ALA A 63 -7.60 10.19 -0.84
CA ALA A 63 -8.05 11.01 0.29
C ALA A 63 -9.58 11.13 0.39
N LYS A 64 -10.33 10.95 -0.72
CA LYS A 64 -11.81 11.00 -0.69
C LYS A 64 -12.41 9.97 0.25
N PHE A 65 -11.87 8.75 0.33
CA PHE A 65 -12.36 7.78 1.30
C PHE A 65 -11.90 8.14 2.71
N LEU A 66 -10.61 8.45 2.88
CA LEU A 66 -10.00 8.72 4.19
C LEU A 66 -10.72 9.85 4.95
N LYS A 67 -11.13 10.92 4.26
CA LYS A 67 -11.84 12.06 4.88
C LYS A 67 -13.27 11.74 5.36
N THR A 68 -13.84 10.58 4.98
CA THR A 68 -15.19 10.18 5.39
C THR A 68 -15.24 9.49 6.74
N LYS A 69 -14.07 9.21 7.33
CA LYS A 69 -13.91 8.41 8.54
C LYS A 69 -13.07 9.14 9.57
N THR A 70 -13.30 8.84 10.83
CA THR A 70 -12.42 9.21 11.93
C THR A 70 -11.14 8.36 11.92
N LEU A 71 -10.07 8.84 12.56
CA LEU A 71 -8.84 8.06 12.70
C LEU A 71 -9.05 6.70 13.39
N SER A 72 -9.97 6.64 14.36
CA SER A 72 -10.32 5.38 15.04
C SER A 72 -11.00 4.38 14.11
N GLU A 73 -11.87 4.84 13.22
CA GLU A 73 -12.51 3.96 12.23
C GLU A 73 -11.49 3.51 11.18
N LEU A 74 -10.64 4.42 10.70
CA LEU A 74 -9.56 4.09 9.77
C LEU A 74 -8.59 3.06 10.35
N ALA A 75 -8.26 3.16 11.64
CA ALA A 75 -7.39 2.18 12.30
C ALA A 75 -7.99 0.76 12.29
N ILE A 76 -9.31 0.62 12.41
CA ILE A 76 -10.00 -0.68 12.32
C ILE A 76 -9.87 -1.26 10.91
N TYR A 77 -10.12 -0.45 9.88
CA TYR A 77 -9.99 -0.89 8.49
C TYR A 77 -8.54 -1.21 8.13
N GLN A 78 -7.60 -0.36 8.55
CA GLN A 78 -6.17 -0.57 8.37
C GLN A 78 -5.73 -1.88 9.01
N GLN A 79 -6.14 -2.15 10.25
CA GLN A 79 -5.78 -3.39 10.93
C GLN A 79 -6.31 -4.62 10.17
N ASN A 80 -7.57 -4.60 9.73
CA ASN A 80 -8.14 -5.70 8.94
C ASN A 80 -7.36 -5.90 7.63
N TYR A 81 -7.10 -4.82 6.90
CA TYR A 81 -6.34 -4.86 5.66
C TYR A 81 -4.92 -5.42 5.84
N LEU A 82 -4.21 -4.97 6.88
CA LEU A 82 -2.88 -5.46 7.20
C LEU A 82 -2.89 -6.97 7.49
N GLU A 83 -3.85 -7.47 8.27
CA GLU A 83 -3.95 -8.89 8.60
C GLU A 83 -4.33 -9.76 7.39
N THR A 84 -5.29 -9.31 6.58
CA THR A 84 -5.93 -10.16 5.57
C THR A 84 -5.32 -10.02 4.18
N TRP A 85 -4.76 -8.86 3.82
CA TRP A 85 -4.18 -8.60 2.50
C TRP A 85 -2.67 -8.44 2.54
N ILE A 86 -2.11 -7.70 3.49
CA ILE A 86 -0.67 -7.41 3.49
C ILE A 86 0.17 -8.54 4.07
N LYS A 87 -0.13 -9.02 5.28
CA LYS A 87 0.68 -10.04 5.96
C LYS A 87 0.93 -11.31 5.13
N PRO A 88 -0.07 -11.88 4.43
CA PRO A 88 0.16 -13.04 3.56
C PRO A 88 1.11 -12.75 2.39
N ASN A 89 1.23 -11.48 1.98
CA ASN A 89 2.03 -11.04 0.84
C ASN A 89 3.43 -10.52 1.22
N ILE A 90 3.79 -10.50 2.50
CA ILE A 90 5.15 -10.12 2.93
C ILE A 90 6.16 -11.12 2.39
N ARG A 91 7.22 -10.63 1.75
CA ARG A 91 8.30 -11.47 1.23
C ARG A 91 9.26 -11.88 2.35
N PRO A 92 9.42 -13.18 2.65
CA PRO A 92 10.32 -13.63 3.71
C PRO A 92 11.78 -13.20 3.48
N LEU A 93 12.22 -13.13 2.22
CA LEU A 93 13.56 -12.65 1.87
C LEU A 93 13.75 -11.15 2.14
N GLY A 94 12.71 -10.33 1.96
CA GLY A 94 12.75 -8.91 2.30
C GLY A 94 12.95 -8.70 3.79
N LEU A 95 12.20 -9.43 4.62
CA LEU A 95 12.39 -9.42 6.07
C LEU A 95 13.80 -9.89 6.49
N LYS A 96 14.31 -10.94 5.84
CA LYS A 96 15.67 -11.43 6.09
C LYS A 96 16.71 -10.36 5.77
N GLN A 97 16.55 -9.63 4.67
CA GLN A 97 17.47 -8.58 4.26
C GLN A 97 17.44 -7.38 5.23
N ILE A 98 16.25 -6.91 5.61
CA ILE A 98 16.09 -5.85 6.63
C ILE A 98 16.81 -6.25 7.93
N ASN A 99 16.60 -7.48 8.40
CA ASN A 99 17.24 -7.97 9.62
C ASN A 99 18.76 -8.08 9.48
N SER A 100 19.26 -8.46 8.31
CA SER A 100 20.71 -8.49 8.04
C SER A 100 21.33 -7.09 8.13
N HIS A 101 20.70 -6.07 7.55
CA HIS A 101 21.20 -4.70 7.65
C HIS A 101 21.17 -4.17 9.09
N LYS A 102 20.07 -4.42 9.82
CA LYS A 102 19.98 -4.08 11.26
C LYS A 102 21.09 -4.75 12.08
N GLN A 103 21.39 -6.03 11.82
CA GLN A 103 22.47 -6.77 12.49
C GLN A 103 23.86 -6.21 12.18
N ASN A 104 24.05 -5.67 10.97
CA ASN A 104 25.30 -5.03 10.56
C ASN A 104 25.48 -3.61 11.13
N GLY A 105 24.49 -3.10 11.87
CA GLY A 105 24.49 -1.74 12.41
C GLY A 105 24.15 -0.67 11.39
N ASP A 106 23.58 -1.06 10.24
CA ASP A 106 23.06 -0.10 9.26
C ASP A 106 21.76 0.54 9.77
N THR A 107 21.51 1.77 9.32
CA THR A 107 20.20 2.40 9.43
C THR A 107 19.32 1.87 8.30
N VAL A 108 18.18 1.29 8.65
CA VAL A 108 17.16 0.76 7.74
C VAL A 108 15.88 1.55 7.92
#